data_AF-A0A1V1WRZ2-F1
#
_entry.id   AF-A0A1V1WRZ2-F1
#
_cell.length_a   1.000
_cell.length_b   1.000
_cell.length_c   1.000
_cell.angle_alpha   90.00
_cell.angle_beta   90.00
_cell.angle_gamma   90.00
#
_symmetry.space_group_name_H-M   'P 1'
#
loop_
_entity.id
_entity.type
_entity.pdbx_description
1 polymer ?
#
loop_
_entity_poly.entity_id
_entity_poly.type
_entity_poly.pdbx_seq_one_letter_code
_entity_poly.pdbx_strand_id
1 'polypeptide(L)' 'MEKLKYAVLTAIISLIAVVLVSPAVAQQRYFIKAEVLAETLGAPNIRIVDCRRSLEAYEAGHIPGAVYLDVFK' A
#
# COMPACT_ATOMS: atom_id res chain seq x y z
N MET A 1 -24.53 35.19 25.87
CA MET A 1 -23.28 35.21 25.07
C MET A 1 -22.31 34.12 25.49
N GLU A 2 -22.06 33.91 26.79
CA GLU A 2 -21.14 32.88 27.29
C GLU A 2 -21.50 31.43 26.88
N LYS A 3 -22.77 31.02 27.01
CA LYS A 3 -23.22 29.67 26.60
C LYS A 3 -23.02 29.37 25.11
N LEU A 4 -23.08 30.41 24.26
CA LEU A 4 -22.85 30.27 22.82
C LEU A 4 -21.36 30.08 22.50
N LYS A 5 -20.47 30.75 23.26
CA LYS A 5 -19.01 30.57 23.14
C LYS A 5 -18.59 29.15 23.51
N TYR A 6 -19.13 28.61 24.60
CA TYR A 6 -18.83 27.24 25.02
C TYR A 6 -19.39 26.19 24.05
N ALA A 7 -20.59 26.40 23.50
CA ALA A 7 -21.16 25.51 22.49
C ALA A 7 -20.36 25.48 21.19
N VAL A 8 -19.82 26.63 20.75
CA VAL A 8 -18.93 26.72 19.59
C VAL A 8 -17.60 26.04 19.89
N LEU A 9 -17.03 26.26 21.09
CA LEU A 9 -15.77 25.66 21.49
C LEU A 9 -15.85 24.14 21.58
N THR A 10 -16.93 23.59 22.15
CA THR A 10 -17.13 22.13 22.20
C THR A 10 -17.34 21.54 20.81
N ALA A 11 -18.08 22.21 19.93
CA ALA A 11 -18.25 21.77 18.54
C ALA A 11 -16.91 21.72 17.78
N ILE A 12 -16.04 22.71 17.97
CA ILE A 12 -14.70 22.74 17.37
C ILE A 12 -13.82 21.60 17.90
N ILE A 13 -13.82 21.39 19.23
CA ILE A 13 -13.03 20.30 19.86
C ILE A 13 -13.51 18.94 19.36
N SER A 14 -14.83 18.72 19.29
CA SER A 14 -15.40 17.48 18.76
C SER A 14 -15.05 17.26 17.29
N LEU A 15 -15.04 18.31 16.47
CA LEU A 15 -14.66 18.23 15.07
C LEU A 15 -13.18 17.86 14.89
N ILE A 16 -12.28 18.44 15.70
CA ILE A 16 -10.85 18.13 15.69
C ILE A 16 -10.60 16.68 16.13
N ALA A 17 -11.31 16.21 17.16
CA ALA A 17 -11.18 14.85 17.65
C ALA A 17 -11.57 13.81 16.57
N VAL A 18 -12.60 14.08 15.76
CA VAL A 18 -13.00 13.20 14.64
C VAL A 18 -11.91 13.11 13.55
N VAL A 19 -11.22 14.21 13.26
CA VAL A 19 -10.12 14.23 12.28
C VAL A 19 -8.91 13.42 12.79
N LEU A 20 -8.56 13.56 14.06
CA LEU A 20 -7.38 12.89 14.64
C LEU A 20 -7.57 11.37 14.85
N VAL A 21 -8.80 10.87 14.92
CA VAL A 21 -9.10 9.45 15.12
C VAL A 21 -9.35 8.72 13.79
N SER A 22 -9.24 9.41 12.65
CA SER A 22 -9.42 8.76 11.34
C SER A 22 -8.35 7.66 11.16
N PRO A 23 -8.74 6.38 10.97
CA PRO A 23 -7.80 5.30 10.68
C PRO A 23 -7.25 5.39 9.24
N ALA A 24 -7.26 6.59 8.65
CA ALA A 24 -7.18 6.87 7.22
C ALA A 24 -5.74 6.87 6.67
N VAL A 25 -4.77 6.40 7.44
CA VAL A 25 -3.56 5.81 6.86
C VAL A 25 -3.73 4.28 6.91
N ALA A 26 -4.90 3.80 6.48
CA ALA A 26 -5.08 2.41 6.13
C ALA A 26 -4.06 2.13 5.02
N GLN A 27 -3.01 1.41 5.36
CA GLN A 27 -1.89 1.07 4.49
C GLN A 27 -2.44 0.55 3.16
N GLN A 28 -2.41 1.39 2.12
CA GLN A 28 -2.94 1.02 0.81
C GLN A 28 -2.15 -0.19 0.31
N ARG A 29 -2.82 -1.34 0.30
CA ARG A 29 -2.25 -2.56 -0.25
C ARG A 29 -2.53 -2.56 -1.74
N TYR A 30 -1.49 -2.33 -2.53
CA TYR A 30 -1.55 -2.42 -3.97
C TYR A 30 -1.46 -3.90 -4.38
N PHE A 31 -2.52 -4.40 -5.01
CA PHE A 31 -2.57 -5.74 -5.57
C PHE A 31 -2.86 -5.64 -7.07
N ILE A 32 -2.33 -6.58 -7.84
CA ILE A 32 -2.62 -6.77 -9.27
C ILE A 32 -3.11 -8.20 -9.48
N LYS A 33 -4.02 -8.40 -10.44
CA LYS A 33 -4.45 -9.75 -10.85
C LYS A 33 -3.41 -10.40 -11.76
N ALA A 34 -3.32 -11.72 -11.72
CA ALA A 34 -2.35 -12.48 -12.52
C ALA A 34 -2.57 -12.28 -14.02
N GLU A 35 -3.84 -12.25 -14.46
CA GLU A 35 -4.21 -12.10 -15.88
C GLU A 35 -3.82 -10.72 -16.41
N VAL A 36 -4.04 -9.67 -15.60
CA VAL A 36 -3.66 -8.30 -15.95
C VAL A 36 -2.13 -8.14 -16.03
N LEU A 37 -1.38 -8.81 -15.14
CA LEU A 37 0.07 -8.83 -15.24
C LEU A 37 0.54 -9.55 -16.51
N ALA A 38 -0.09 -10.68 -16.85
CA ALA A 38 0.24 -11.44 -18.05
C ALA A 38 0.06 -10.61 -19.34
N GLU A 39 -1.01 -9.82 -19.42
CA GLU A 39 -1.29 -8.91 -20.55
C GLU A 39 -0.31 -7.73 -20.65
N THR A 40 0.39 -7.41 -19.56
CA THR A 40 1.29 -6.23 -19.47
C THR A 40 2.77 -6.60 -19.37
N LEU A 41 3.12 -7.88 -19.54
CA LEU A 41 4.52 -8.34 -19.55
C LEU A 41 5.33 -7.59 -20.62
N GLY A 42 6.52 -7.13 -20.23
CA GLY A 42 7.44 -6.41 -21.13
C GLY A 42 7.14 -4.92 -21.29
N ALA A 43 6.10 -4.37 -20.64
CA ALA A 43 5.89 -2.93 -20.61
C ALA A 43 7.11 -2.20 -20.02
N PRO A 44 7.61 -1.13 -20.66
CA PRO A 44 8.88 -0.49 -20.28
C PRO A 44 8.86 0.15 -18.89
N ASN A 45 7.67 0.40 -18.34
CA ASN A 45 7.46 1.00 -17.02
C ASN A 45 7.10 -0.03 -15.93
N ILE A 46 7.20 -1.34 -16.21
CA ILE A 46 6.91 -2.41 -15.25
C ILE A 46 8.19 -3.18 -14.94
N ARG A 47 8.46 -3.35 -13.65
CA ARG A 47 9.52 -4.23 -13.15
C ARG A 47 8.94 -5.27 -12.21
N ILE A 48 9.24 -6.53 -12.49
CA ILE A 48 8.83 -7.66 -11.66
C ILE A 48 10.03 -8.07 -10.81
N VAL A 49 9.81 -8.23 -9.51
CA VAL A 49 10.84 -8.63 -8.55
C VAL A 49 10.33 -9.84 -7.78
N ASP A 50 11.12 -10.92 -7.80
CA ASP A 50 10.86 -12.13 -7.05
C ASP A 50 11.62 -12.06 -5.72
N CYS A 51 10.87 -11.89 -4.62
CA CYS A 51 11.42 -11.76 -3.28
C CYS A 51 11.38 -13.09 -2.49
N ARG A 52 11.26 -14.24 -3.17
CA ARG A 52 11.39 -15.54 -2.51
C ARG A 52 12.79 -15.67 -1.89
N ARG A 53 12.91 -16.43 -0.80
CA ARG A 53 14.18 -16.61 -0.09
C ARG A 53 15.20 -17.44 -0.89
N SER A 54 14.75 -18.53 -1.51
CA SER A 54 15.64 -19.44 -2.21
C SER A 54 15.87 -18.95 -3.65
N LEU A 55 17.14 -18.77 -4.01
CA LEU A 55 17.55 -18.57 -5.40
C LEU A 55 17.19 -19.79 -6.25
N GLU A 56 17.31 -21.01 -5.71
CA GLU A 56 16.97 -22.23 -6.46
C GLU A 56 15.49 -22.26 -6.86
N ALA A 57 14.60 -21.76 -6.01
CA ALA A 57 13.17 -21.65 -6.33
C ALA A 57 12.90 -20.64 -7.46
N TYR A 58 13.69 -19.57 -7.54
CA TYR A 58 13.67 -18.65 -8.68
C TYR A 58 14.19 -19.33 -9.94
N GLU A 59 15.33 -20.01 -9.87
CA GLU A 59 15.95 -20.70 -11.01
C GLU A 59 15.11 -21.87 -11.55
N ALA A 60 14.38 -22.58 -10.68
CA ALA A 60 13.46 -23.65 -11.06
C ALA A 60 12.24 -23.13 -11.86
N GLY A 61 11.92 -21.84 -11.75
CA GLY A 61 10.84 -21.21 -12.50
C GLY A 61 10.41 -19.87 -11.87
N HIS A 62 10.26 -18.86 -12.71
CA HIS A 62 9.82 -17.52 -12.33
C HIS A 62 9.03 -16.85 -13.47
N ILE A 63 8.38 -15.74 -13.16
CA ILE A 63 7.64 -14.93 -14.15
C ILE A 63 8.64 -14.36 -15.17
N PRO A 64 8.38 -14.42 -16.49
CA PRO A 64 9.27 -13.87 -17.50
C PRO A 64 9.65 -12.40 -17.24
N GLY A 65 10.95 -12.10 -17.30
CA GLY A 65 11.48 -10.75 -17.07
C GLY A 65 11.59 -10.33 -15.60
N ALA A 66 11.17 -11.18 -14.66
CA ALA A 66 11.42 -10.95 -13.24
C ALA A 66 12.91 -10.97 -12.91
N VAL A 67 13.29 -10.30 -11.83
CA VAL A 67 14.61 -10.43 -11.23
C VAL A 67 14.51 -10.90 -9.79
N TYR A 68 15.47 -11.71 -9.38
CA TYR A 68 15.58 -12.16 -7.99
C TYR A 68 16.11 -11.04 -7.09
N LEU A 69 15.49 -10.86 -5.92
CA LEU A 69 15.97 -9.97 -4.86
C LEU A 69 15.85 -10.66 -3.50
N ASP A 70 16.98 -10.96 -2.88
CA ASP A 70 17.01 -11.45 -1.50
C ASP A 70 16.75 -10.29 -0.53
N VAL A 71 15.53 -10.20 0.01
CA VAL A 71 15.12 -9.15 0.96
C VAL A 71 15.50 -9.47 2.41
N PHE A 72 16.18 -10.59 2.67
CA PHE A 72 16.57 -11.04 4.01
C PHE A 72 18.08 -11.01 4.25
N LYS A 73 18.88 -10.61 3.25
CA LYS A 73 20.32 -10.37 3.38
C LYS A 73 20.64 -8.94 3.76
#